data_AF-A0A7W9BQQ1-F1
#
_entry.id   AF-A0A7W9BQQ1-F1
#
_cell.length_a   1.000
_cell.length_b   1.000
_cell.length_c   1.000
_cell.angle_alpha   90.00
_cell.angle_beta   90.00
_cell.angle_gamma   90.00
#
_symmetry.space_group_name_H-M   'P 1'
#
loop_
_entity.id
_entity.type
_entity.pdbx_description
1 polymer ?
#
loop_
_entity_poly.entity_id
_entity_poly.type
_entity_poly.pdbx_seq_one_letter_code
_entity_poly.pdbx_strand_id
1 'polypeptide(L)'
;MIPVDEESFAGLVARFEELLDRQDAAVMRVVVMTIASPGPVDLSTADHGGKRIRINSVGVCDVRLPQSSPVGTVFLPRQTNTGQLRFLPFGTSVLRNGLNHNGTARQYAAVSLTCERNDDGNSAVWMLDGDTAAVG
;
A
#
# COMPACT_ATOMS: atom_id res chain seq x y z
N MET A 1 2.85 40.45 31.93
CA MET A 1 3.33 39.11 31.54
C MET A 1 2.35 38.14 32.16
N ILE A 2 1.52 37.48 31.35
CA ILE A 2 0.53 36.52 31.89
C ILE A 2 1.34 35.27 32.25
N PRO A 3 1.34 34.83 33.52
CA PRO A 3 2.03 33.61 33.90
C PRO A 3 1.33 32.44 33.20
N VAL A 4 2.11 31.68 32.42
CA VAL A 4 1.64 30.43 31.82
C VAL A 4 1.59 29.41 32.94
N ASP A 5 0.45 28.75 33.14
CA ASP A 5 0.36 27.69 34.11
C ASP A 5 1.17 26.48 33.63
N GLU A 6 2.01 25.93 34.51
CA GLU A 6 2.96 24.86 34.16
C GLU A 6 2.23 23.59 33.71
N GLU A 7 1.02 23.36 34.22
CA GLU A 7 0.19 22.19 33.92
C GLU A 7 -0.34 22.21 32.47
N SER A 8 -0.85 23.36 31.99
CA SER A 8 -1.30 23.52 30.61
C SER A 8 -0.15 23.50 29.63
N PHE A 9 1.02 24.02 30.02
CA PHE A 9 2.21 23.92 29.18
C PHE A 9 2.67 22.47 29.02
N ALA A 10 2.72 21.71 30.11
CA ALA A 10 3.03 20.28 30.07
C ALA A 10 2.01 19.48 29.23
N GLY A 11 0.72 19.79 29.35
CA GLY A 11 -0.34 19.18 28.54
C GLY A 11 -0.22 19.49 27.04
N LEU A 12 0.22 20.70 26.68
CA LEU A 12 0.49 21.07 25.29
C LEU A 12 1.69 20.30 24.72
N VAL A 13 2.77 20.18 25.50
CA VAL A 13 3.97 19.44 25.09
C VAL A 13 3.65 17.97 24.85
N ALA A 14 2.94 17.32 25.77
CA ALA A 14 2.55 15.91 25.62
C ALA A 14 1.68 15.68 24.36
N ARG A 15 0.76 16.60 24.06
CA ARG A 15 -0.03 16.55 22.82
C ARG A 15 0.82 16.72 21.57
N PHE A 16 1.82 17.61 21.61
CA PHE A 16 2.74 17.81 20.48
C PHE A 16 3.62 16.60 20.25
N GLU A 17 4.13 15.96 21.31
CA GLU A 17 4.88 14.71 21.23
C GLU A 17 4.03 13.58 20.63
N GLU A 18 2.78 13.43 21.07
CA GLU A 18 1.86 12.45 20.48
C GLU A 18 1.58 12.74 18.99
N LEU A 19 1.49 14.02 18.61
CA LEU A 19 1.28 14.44 17.22
C LEU A 19 2.52 14.14 16.36
N LEU A 20 3.72 14.38 16.90
CA LEU A 20 4.99 14.05 16.26
C LEU A 20 5.17 12.55 16.12
N ASP A 21 4.84 11.75 17.14
CA ASP A 21 4.89 10.28 17.07
C ASP A 21 3.91 9.74 16.00
N ARG A 22 2.71 10.31 15.93
CA ARG A 22 1.75 9.99 14.86
C ARG A 22 2.24 10.42 13.49
N GLN A 23 2.90 11.58 13.39
CA GLN A 23 3.48 12.08 12.15
C GLN A 23 4.67 11.22 11.72
N ASP A 24 5.57 10.82 12.61
CA ASP A 24 6.70 9.93 12.31
C ASP A 24 6.22 8.54 11.91
N ALA A 25 5.17 8.03 12.56
CA ALA A 25 4.48 6.82 12.12
C ALA A 25 3.88 6.96 10.71
N ALA A 26 3.42 8.16 10.34
CA ALA A 26 2.83 8.44 9.03
C ALA A 26 3.86 8.77 7.93
N VAL A 27 5.01 9.37 8.27
CA VAL A 27 5.97 9.95 7.31
C VAL A 27 7.20 9.06 7.08
N MET A 28 7.66 8.27 8.05
CA MET A 28 9.02 7.69 8.00
C MET A 28 9.12 6.17 7.86
N ARG A 29 8.02 5.46 7.62
CA ARG A 29 8.10 4.03 7.31
C ARG A 29 7.56 3.77 5.91
N VAL A 30 8.41 3.98 4.91
CA VAL A 30 8.38 3.14 3.70
C VAL A 30 8.62 1.71 4.18
N VAL A 31 7.59 1.04 4.68
CA VAL A 31 7.68 -0.34 5.12
C VAL A 31 7.88 -1.15 3.85
N VAL A 32 9.09 -1.68 3.70
CA VAL A 32 9.40 -2.56 2.59
C VAL A 32 8.94 -3.96 2.95
N MET A 33 7.76 -4.33 2.49
CA MET A 33 7.34 -5.73 2.51
C MET A 33 8.17 -6.48 1.47
N THR A 34 8.95 -7.49 1.89
CA THR A 34 9.71 -8.33 0.96
C THR A 34 9.00 -9.66 0.76
N ILE A 35 8.54 -9.93 -0.46
CA ILE A 35 7.95 -11.21 -0.84
C ILE A 35 9.04 -12.03 -1.54
N ALA A 36 9.54 -13.06 -0.87
CA ALA A 36 10.67 -13.89 -1.36
C ALA A 36 10.24 -15.27 -1.86
N SER A 37 8.99 -15.66 -1.62
CA SER A 37 8.45 -16.97 -2.00
C SER A 37 7.24 -16.81 -2.93
N PRO A 38 7.05 -17.73 -3.90
CA PRO A 38 5.84 -17.77 -4.71
C PRO A 38 4.59 -18.03 -3.86
N GLY A 39 3.43 -17.65 -4.39
CA GLY A 39 2.13 -17.90 -3.77
C GLY A 39 1.37 -16.63 -3.37
N PRO A 40 0.19 -16.80 -2.73
CA PRO A 40 -0.67 -15.70 -2.38
C PRO A 40 -0.11 -14.89 -1.21
N VAL A 41 -0.22 -13.57 -1.34
CA VAL A 41 0.09 -12.58 -0.30
C VAL A 41 -1.11 -11.65 -0.17
N ASP A 42 -1.78 -11.72 0.97
CA ASP A 42 -2.90 -10.84 1.29
C ASP A 42 -2.37 -9.52 1.85
N LEU A 43 -2.67 -8.40 1.17
CA LEU A 43 -2.43 -7.08 1.72
C LEU A 43 -3.58 -6.71 2.66
N SER A 44 -3.26 -6.00 3.75
CA SER A 44 -4.21 -5.64 4.80
C SER A 44 -4.33 -4.13 5.00
N THR A 45 -5.32 -3.70 5.76
CA THR A 45 -5.49 -2.27 6.11
C THR A 45 -4.33 -1.67 6.91
N ALA A 46 -3.55 -2.50 7.61
CA ALA A 46 -2.31 -2.08 8.25
C ALA A 46 -1.17 -1.81 7.24
N ASP A 47 -1.37 -2.09 5.95
CA ASP A 47 -0.42 -1.87 4.89
C ASP A 47 -0.56 -0.52 4.17
N HIS A 48 -1.59 0.27 4.52
CA HIS A 48 -2.09 1.39 3.73
C HIS A 48 -1.28 2.71 3.82
N GLY A 49 -0.10 2.70 4.45
CA GLY A 49 0.73 3.89 4.69
C GLY A 49 1.73 4.25 3.60
N GLY A 50 1.45 4.00 2.32
CA GLY A 50 2.41 4.27 1.23
C GLY A 50 3.58 3.27 1.19
N LYS A 51 3.32 2.01 1.59
CA LYS A 51 4.34 0.96 1.63
C LYS A 51 4.87 0.64 0.24
N ARG A 52 6.19 0.46 0.16
CA ARG A 52 6.87 -0.02 -1.05
C ARG A 52 6.96 -1.53 -0.99
N ILE A 53 6.22 -2.24 -1.84
CA ILE A 53 6.28 -3.70 -1.87
C ILE A 53 7.47 -4.09 -2.74
N ARG A 54 8.44 -4.83 -2.18
CA ARG A 54 9.57 -5.37 -2.93
C ARG A 54 9.38 -6.86 -3.10
N ILE A 55 9.59 -7.36 -4.31
CA ILE A 55 9.40 -8.78 -4.60
C ILE A 55 10.66 -9.39 -5.14
N ASN A 56 11.21 -10.31 -4.36
CA ASN A 56 12.44 -11.01 -4.62
C ASN A 56 12.21 -12.51 -4.84
N SER A 57 11.02 -12.89 -5.28
CA SER A 57 10.68 -14.26 -5.65
C SER A 57 11.14 -14.59 -7.07
N VAL A 58 11.49 -15.86 -7.31
CA VAL A 58 11.79 -16.39 -8.65
C VAL A 58 10.54 -16.88 -9.38
N GLY A 59 9.45 -17.16 -8.67
CA GLY A 59 8.15 -17.57 -9.22
C GLY A 59 7.06 -16.52 -9.02
N VAL A 60 5.93 -16.71 -9.69
CA VAL A 60 4.80 -15.77 -9.65
C VAL A 60 4.27 -15.59 -8.22
N CYS A 61 4.01 -14.33 -7.84
CA CYS A 61 3.43 -13.96 -6.56
C CYS A 61 2.05 -13.33 -6.78
N ASP A 62 1.04 -13.93 -6.17
CA ASP A 62 -0.34 -13.45 -6.22
C ASP A 62 -0.57 -12.45 -5.09
N VAL A 63 -0.60 -11.17 -5.40
CA VAL A 63 -0.86 -10.12 -4.41
C VAL A 63 -2.34 -9.81 -4.41
N ARG A 64 -3.02 -10.15 -3.31
CA ARG A 64 -4.45 -9.91 -3.15
C ARG A 64 -4.69 -8.53 -2.56
N LEU A 65 -5.50 -7.75 -3.26
CA LEU A 65 -5.80 -6.37 -2.90
C LEU A 65 -6.98 -6.32 -1.92
N PRO A 66 -6.88 -5.55 -0.82
CA PRO A 66 -7.89 -5.54 0.22
C PRO A 66 -9.18 -4.87 -0.25
N GLN A 67 -10.31 -5.44 0.17
CA GLN A 67 -11.64 -4.96 -0.22
C GLN A 67 -12.10 -3.70 0.52
N SER A 68 -11.51 -3.42 1.67
CA SER A 68 -11.94 -2.37 2.61
C SER A 68 -10.94 -1.23 2.74
N SER A 69 -10.23 -0.92 1.66
CA SER A 69 -9.15 0.08 1.70
C SER A 69 -9.68 1.51 1.61
N PRO A 70 -9.21 2.46 2.44
CA PRO A 70 -9.54 3.87 2.30
C PRO A 70 -9.20 4.37 0.89
N VAL A 71 -10.04 5.24 0.35
CA VAL A 71 -9.75 5.95 -0.90
C VAL A 71 -8.44 6.74 -0.73
N GLY A 72 -7.60 6.73 -1.77
CA GLY A 72 -6.27 7.32 -1.75
C GLY A 72 -5.17 6.41 -1.17
N THR A 73 -5.50 5.19 -0.76
CA THR A 73 -4.46 4.19 -0.42
C THR A 73 -3.59 3.91 -1.65
N VAL A 74 -2.27 3.98 -1.48
CA VAL A 74 -1.30 3.70 -2.55
C VAL A 74 -0.34 2.60 -2.12
N PHE A 75 -0.15 1.61 -3.01
CA PHE A 75 0.97 0.68 -2.96
C PHE A 75 1.92 0.93 -4.13
N LEU A 76 3.23 0.77 -3.88
CA LEU A 76 4.27 0.93 -4.89
C LEU A 76 5.07 -0.37 -5.07
N PRO A 77 4.52 -1.41 -5.73
CA PRO A 77 5.23 -2.65 -5.97
C PRO A 77 6.40 -2.51 -6.94
N ARG A 78 7.46 -3.27 -6.66
CA ARG A 78 8.60 -3.44 -7.55
C ARG A 78 9.04 -4.90 -7.60
N GLN A 79 9.00 -5.47 -8.79
CA GLN A 79 9.61 -6.77 -9.08
C GLN A 79 11.13 -6.59 -9.11
N THR A 80 11.89 -7.28 -8.25
CA THR A 80 13.37 -7.21 -8.25
C THR A 80 14.03 -8.48 -8.77
N ASN A 81 13.28 -9.56 -8.90
CA ASN A 81 13.75 -10.86 -9.41
C ASN A 81 12.82 -11.36 -10.53
N THR A 82 12.96 -12.59 -11.02
CA THR A 82 12.23 -13.10 -12.19
C THR A 82 10.74 -13.36 -11.96
N GLY A 83 10.31 -13.52 -10.71
CA GLY A 83 8.92 -13.76 -10.35
C GLY A 83 8.02 -12.57 -10.67
N GLN A 84 7.03 -12.77 -11.54
CA GLN A 84 6.04 -11.76 -11.88
C GLN A 84 5.06 -11.52 -10.73
N LEU A 85 4.58 -10.30 -10.65
CA LEU A 85 3.45 -9.92 -9.83
C LEU A 85 2.15 -10.19 -10.56
N ARG A 86 1.19 -10.81 -9.88
CA ARG A 86 -0.19 -10.84 -10.31
C ARG A 86 -1.06 -10.25 -9.21
N PHE A 87 -1.76 -9.17 -9.51
CA PHE A 87 -2.64 -8.48 -8.59
C PHE A 87 -4.06 -8.99 -8.78
N LEU A 88 -4.66 -9.42 -7.68
CA LEU A 88 -5.98 -10.01 -7.67
C LEU A 88 -6.85 -9.21 -6.69
N PRO A 89 -7.92 -8.55 -7.12
CA PRO A 89 -8.84 -7.94 -6.16
C PRO A 89 -9.49 -9.02 -5.29
N PHE A 90 -9.64 -8.77 -3.99
CA PHE A 90 -10.34 -9.67 -3.08
C PHE A 90 -11.84 -9.39 -3.03
N GLY A 91 -12.65 -10.44 -2.85
CA GLY A 91 -14.11 -10.31 -2.71
C GLY A 91 -14.76 -9.70 -3.95
N THR A 92 -15.58 -8.66 -3.75
CA THR A 92 -16.29 -7.93 -4.81
C THR A 92 -15.50 -6.76 -5.39
N SER A 93 -14.26 -6.58 -4.97
CA SER A 93 -13.40 -5.50 -5.45
C SER A 93 -13.04 -5.69 -6.92
N VAL A 94 -12.63 -4.60 -7.56
CA VAL A 94 -12.26 -4.60 -8.98
C VAL A 94 -10.88 -4.00 -9.16
N LEU A 95 -10.08 -4.62 -10.02
CA LEU A 95 -8.82 -4.07 -10.52
C LEU A 95 -9.04 -3.52 -11.93
N ARG A 96 -8.59 -2.29 -12.16
CA ARG A 96 -8.65 -1.62 -13.46
C ARG A 96 -7.25 -1.30 -13.94
N ASN A 97 -7.02 -1.52 -15.22
CA ASN A 97 -5.84 -1.08 -15.96
C ASN A 97 -6.28 -0.72 -17.38
N GLY A 98 -5.68 0.30 -18.00
CA GLY A 98 -6.08 0.76 -19.34
C GLY A 98 -5.96 -0.30 -20.45
N LEU A 99 -5.15 -1.34 -20.24
CA LEU A 99 -4.95 -2.46 -21.17
C LEU A 99 -5.49 -3.79 -20.62
N ASN A 100 -6.29 -3.75 -19.55
CA ASN A 100 -6.75 -4.94 -18.83
C ASN A 100 -5.60 -5.84 -18.32
N HIS A 101 -4.45 -5.23 -18.02
CA HIS A 101 -3.34 -5.91 -17.36
C HIS A 101 -3.61 -6.09 -15.87
N ASN A 102 -3.00 -7.11 -15.28
CA ASN A 102 -3.16 -7.49 -13.88
C ASN A 102 -1.82 -7.72 -13.18
N GLY A 103 -0.69 -7.37 -13.78
CA GLY A 103 0.61 -7.72 -13.23
C GLY A 103 1.77 -6.90 -13.76
N THR A 104 2.99 -7.29 -13.39
CA THR A 104 4.23 -6.64 -13.85
C THR A 104 4.74 -7.22 -15.17
N ALA A 105 5.26 -6.34 -16.03
CA ALA A 105 5.71 -6.74 -17.37
C ALA A 105 7.02 -7.54 -17.40
N ARG A 106 7.96 -7.25 -16.49
CA ARG A 106 9.33 -7.79 -16.54
C ARG A 106 10.07 -7.62 -15.22
N GLN A 107 11.25 -8.23 -15.13
CA GLN A 107 12.18 -7.96 -14.05
C GLN A 107 12.47 -6.45 -13.94
N TYR A 108 12.50 -5.93 -12.71
CA TYR A 108 12.68 -4.51 -12.38
C TYR A 108 11.51 -3.59 -12.72
N ALA A 109 10.39 -4.12 -13.24
CA ALA A 109 9.15 -3.37 -13.43
C ALA A 109 8.69 -2.72 -12.11
N ALA A 110 8.29 -1.46 -12.23
CA ALA A 110 7.68 -0.70 -11.15
C ALA A 110 6.25 -0.35 -11.56
N VAL A 111 5.32 -0.55 -10.63
CA VAL A 111 3.90 -0.26 -10.82
C VAL A 111 3.37 0.48 -9.61
N SER A 112 2.20 1.12 -9.78
CA SER A 112 1.44 1.71 -8.68
C SER A 112 0.05 1.10 -8.65
N LEU A 113 -0.45 0.91 -7.42
CA LEU A 113 -1.83 0.52 -7.16
C LEU A 113 -2.48 1.58 -6.29
N THR A 114 -3.55 2.19 -6.78
CA THR A 114 -4.28 3.22 -6.03
C THR A 114 -5.72 2.79 -5.81
N CYS A 115 -6.23 2.94 -4.59
CA CYS A 115 -7.66 2.79 -4.30
C CYS A 115 -8.39 4.09 -4.69
N GLU A 116 -9.12 4.08 -5.79
CA GLU A 116 -9.82 5.25 -6.34
C GLU A 116 -11.24 5.42 -5.77
N ARG A 117 -11.85 4.32 -5.34
CA ARG A 117 -13.22 4.31 -4.82
C ARG A 117 -13.43 3.18 -3.84
N ASN A 118 -14.14 3.45 -2.74
CA ASN A 118 -14.61 2.44 -1.79
C ASN A 118 -15.74 3.04 -0.93
N ASP A 119 -16.91 3.23 -1.53
CA ASP A 119 -18.00 4.01 -0.91
C ASP A 119 -18.70 3.27 0.25
N ASP A 120 -18.70 1.94 0.21
CA ASP A 120 -19.41 1.06 1.14
C ASP A 120 -18.48 0.37 2.15
N GLY A 121 -17.17 0.64 2.06
CA GLY A 121 -16.14 0.02 2.88
C GLY A 121 -15.86 -1.46 2.56
N ASN A 122 -16.48 -2.04 1.53
CA ASN A 122 -16.39 -3.47 1.21
C ASN A 122 -16.15 -3.76 -0.29
N SER A 123 -16.17 -2.76 -1.17
CA SER A 123 -16.03 -2.92 -2.61
C SER A 123 -15.08 -1.88 -3.21
N ALA A 124 -13.78 -2.12 -3.01
CA ALA A 124 -12.73 -1.22 -3.50
C ALA A 124 -12.54 -1.31 -5.02
N VAL A 125 -12.36 -0.16 -5.66
CA VAL A 125 -11.90 -0.03 -7.05
C VAL A 125 -10.44 0.37 -7.04
N TRP A 126 -9.60 -0.54 -7.50
CA TRP A 126 -8.16 -0.37 -7.62
C TRP A 126 -7.78 0.02 -9.04
N MET A 127 -6.89 0.99 -9.17
CA MET A 127 -6.24 1.35 -10.42
C MET A 127 -4.81 0.85 -10.42
N LEU A 128 -4.40 0.16 -11.48
CA LEU A 128 -3.05 -0.34 -11.71
C LEU A 128 -2.40 0.42 -12.87
N ASP A 129 -1.25 1.02 -12.63
CA ASP A 129 -0.49 1.79 -13.62
C ASP A 129 1.02 1.45 -13.59
N GLY A 130 1.75 1.85 -14.64
CA GLY A 130 3.20 1.67 -14.76
C GLY A 130 3.60 0.56 -15.75
N ASP A 131 4.70 -0.14 -15.44
CA ASP A 131 5.24 -1.23 -16.27
C ASP A 131 4.42 -2.52 -16.12
N THR A 132 3.23 -2.55 -16.73
CA THR A 132 2.23 -3.62 -16.53
C THR A 132 2.17 -4.62 -17.69
N ALA A 133 1.74 -5.86 -17.40
CA ALA A 133 1.39 -6.87 -18.39
C ALA A 133 0.22 -7.75 -17.93
N ALA A 134 -0.39 -8.46 -18.86
CA ALA A 134 -1.27 -9.59 -18.56
C ALA A 134 -0.44 -10.77 -18.04
N VAL A 135 -0.76 -11.26 -16.85
CA VAL A 135 -0.10 -12.37 -16.16
C VAL A 135 -1.14 -13.46 -15.91
N GLY A 136 -0.82 -14.67 -16.39
CA GLY A 136 -1.65 -15.87 -16.30
C GLY A 136 -1.66 -16.54 -14.94
#